data_AF-A0A953YN85-F1
#
_entry.id   AF-A0A953YN85-F1
#
_cell.length_a   1.000
_cell.length_b   1.000
_cell.length_c   1.000
_cell.angle_alpha   90.00
_cell.angle_beta   90.00
_cell.angle_gamma   90.00
#
_symmetry.space_group_name_H-M   'P 1'
#
loop_
_entity.id
_entity.type
_entity.pdbx_description
1 polymer ?
#
loop_
_entity_poly.entity_id
_entity_poly.type
_entity_poly.pdbx_seq_one_letter_code
_entity_poly.pdbx_strand_id
1 'polypeptide(L)'
;ASVDELIAHAKAVGAVMPLIGFYLQPAVGGRVLDREFWRRFAELDCVLGIKIAPFNRYRTLDVVRGVADARAEDRITLYTGNDDHIVLDLLTPFVVDRPGGAVTLRIVGGLLGHWAVWTRTAVELVEQIRARDGGSALDIAWLSRDAATTDANAAFFDAANEFRGCIAGLHAVLRRQGLLEGLWCLDPEETLGPGQAEEIERVYAAYPDHNDDAFVAANLARWLG
;
A
#
# COMPACT_ATOMS: atom_id res chain seq x y z
N ALA A 1 -12.61 -4.19 22.03
CA ALA A 1 -13.75 -3.43 21.50
C ALA A 1 -14.54 -4.27 20.49
N SER A 2 -15.85 -4.35 20.66
CA SER A 2 -16.81 -4.98 19.74
C SER A 2 -16.95 -4.19 18.43
N VAL A 3 -17.64 -4.76 17.44
CA VAL A 3 -17.96 -4.04 16.19
C VAL A 3 -18.81 -2.80 16.49
N ASP A 4 -19.77 -2.88 17.42
CA ASP A 4 -20.61 -1.74 17.81
C ASP A 4 -19.79 -0.58 18.38
N GLU A 5 -18.85 -0.87 19.28
CA GLU A 5 -17.98 0.15 19.88
C GLU A 5 -17.09 0.80 18.83
N LEU A 6 -16.56 0.02 17.89
CA LEU A 6 -15.70 0.55 16.81
C LEU A 6 -16.49 1.43 15.83
N ILE A 7 -17.71 1.06 15.48
CA ILE A 7 -18.57 1.88 14.62
C ILE A 7 -19.04 3.14 15.34
N ALA A 8 -19.36 3.06 16.64
CA ALA A 8 -19.69 4.23 17.44
C ALA A 8 -18.50 5.22 17.50
N HIS A 9 -17.29 4.69 17.69
CA HIS A 9 -16.06 5.48 17.64
C HIS A 9 -15.86 6.15 16.28
N ALA A 10 -15.96 5.39 15.18
CA ALA A 10 -15.86 5.92 13.83
C ALA A 10 -16.89 7.02 13.57
N LYS A 11 -18.15 6.85 13.98
CA LYS A 11 -19.19 7.88 13.89
C LYS A 11 -18.82 9.15 14.65
N ALA A 12 -18.27 9.02 15.86
CA ALA A 12 -17.87 10.17 16.67
C ALA A 12 -16.74 10.98 16.01
N VAL A 13 -15.72 10.32 15.45
CA VAL A 13 -14.66 11.00 14.68
C VAL A 13 -15.23 11.60 13.39
N GLY A 14 -16.12 10.86 12.73
CA GLY A 14 -16.82 11.28 11.51
C GLY A 14 -17.70 12.53 11.65
N ALA A 15 -18.10 12.87 12.88
CA ALA A 15 -18.83 14.11 13.16
C ALA A 15 -17.94 15.36 13.12
N VAL A 16 -16.61 15.18 13.17
CA VAL A 16 -15.61 16.26 13.17
C VAL A 16 -14.92 16.36 11.82
N MET A 17 -14.57 15.23 11.20
CA MET A 17 -13.85 15.20 9.92
C MET A 17 -14.15 13.94 9.10
N PRO A 18 -13.95 13.99 7.76
CA PRO A 18 -14.05 12.79 6.92
C PRO A 18 -13.02 11.72 7.28
N LEU A 19 -13.34 10.47 6.96
CA LEU A 19 -12.55 9.30 7.35
C LEU A 19 -11.96 8.56 6.15
N ILE A 20 -10.73 8.08 6.33
CA ILE A 20 -10.16 6.98 5.57
C ILE A 20 -9.98 5.81 6.53
N GLY A 21 -10.62 4.66 6.23
CA GLY A 21 -10.42 3.45 7.00
C GLY A 21 -9.01 2.91 6.82
N PHE A 22 -8.36 2.44 7.88
CA PHE A 22 -7.02 1.86 7.79
C PHE A 22 -7.02 0.44 8.35
N TYR A 23 -6.98 -0.55 7.46
CA TYR A 23 -6.90 -1.96 7.86
C TYR A 23 -5.44 -2.36 8.07
N LEU A 24 -4.86 -1.96 9.18
CA LEU A 24 -3.49 -2.34 9.55
C LEU A 24 -3.45 -3.79 10.05
N GLN A 25 -2.45 -4.56 9.59
CA GLN A 25 -2.22 -5.93 10.07
C GLN A 25 -1.79 -6.00 11.55
N PRO A 26 -2.05 -7.12 12.25
CA PRO A 26 -1.67 -7.26 13.66
C PRO A 26 -0.17 -7.20 13.95
N ALA A 27 0.70 -7.62 13.01
CA ALA A 27 2.14 -7.70 13.22
C ALA A 27 2.79 -6.33 13.54
N VAL A 28 2.15 -5.23 13.12
CA VAL A 28 2.61 -3.86 13.36
C VAL A 28 1.60 -3.04 14.17
N GLY A 29 0.85 -3.72 15.06
CA GLY A 29 -0.05 -3.07 16.02
C GLY A 29 -1.49 -2.86 15.55
N GLY A 30 -1.84 -3.34 14.36
CA GLY A 30 -3.22 -3.36 13.88
C GLY A 30 -4.08 -4.44 14.52
N ARG A 31 -5.28 -4.66 13.97
CA ARG A 31 -6.21 -5.69 14.46
C ARG A 31 -7.04 -6.27 13.33
N VAL A 32 -7.50 -7.51 13.53
CA VAL A 32 -8.43 -8.14 12.58
C VAL A 32 -9.79 -7.46 12.69
N LEU A 33 -10.32 -7.07 11.52
CA LEU A 33 -11.61 -6.43 11.32
C LEU A 33 -12.37 -7.26 10.26
N ASP A 34 -13.46 -7.87 10.68
CA ASP A 34 -14.24 -8.78 9.83
C ASP A 34 -15.11 -8.02 8.80
N ARG A 35 -15.75 -8.79 7.91
CA ARG A 35 -16.65 -8.27 6.89
C ARG A 35 -17.82 -7.46 7.48
N GLU A 36 -18.33 -7.83 8.67
CA GLU A 36 -19.44 -7.10 9.30
C GLU A 36 -19.00 -5.68 9.67
N PHE A 37 -17.82 -5.54 10.28
CA PHE A 37 -17.24 -4.23 10.54
C PHE A 37 -17.10 -3.42 9.25
N TRP A 38 -16.50 -3.99 8.20
CA TRP A 38 -16.27 -3.25 6.95
C TRP A 38 -17.56 -2.81 6.26
N ARG A 39 -18.61 -3.64 6.28
CA ARG A 39 -19.93 -3.24 5.79
C ARG A 39 -20.47 -2.05 6.57
N ARG A 40 -20.51 -2.13 7.90
CA ARG A 40 -21.07 -1.07 8.75
C ARG A 40 -20.24 0.22 8.73
N PHE A 41 -18.93 0.10 8.58
CA PHE A 41 -18.03 1.23 8.42
C PHE A 41 -18.27 1.90 7.07
N ALA A 42 -18.43 1.11 6.00
CA ALA A 42 -18.74 1.61 4.67
C ALA A 42 -20.13 2.27 4.58
N GLU A 43 -21.09 1.91 5.43
CA GLU A 43 -22.40 2.58 5.52
C GLU A 43 -22.33 4.01 6.07
N LEU A 44 -21.21 4.43 6.66
CA LEU A 44 -21.05 5.80 7.17
C LEU A 44 -20.77 6.78 6.03
N ASP A 45 -21.57 7.84 5.93
CA ASP A 45 -21.44 8.87 4.88
C ASP A 45 -20.11 9.63 4.94
N CYS A 46 -19.50 9.72 6.12
CA CYS A 46 -18.22 10.41 6.34
C CYS A 46 -17.01 9.65 5.81
N VAL A 47 -17.15 8.39 5.36
CA VAL A 47 -16.04 7.60 4.83
C VAL A 47 -15.79 7.93 3.36
N LEU A 48 -14.56 8.31 3.05
CA LEU A 48 -14.11 8.66 1.69
C LEU A 48 -13.30 7.53 1.03
N GLY A 49 -12.64 6.70 1.83
CA GLY A 49 -11.78 5.65 1.30
C GLY A 49 -11.32 4.65 2.35
N ILE A 50 -10.65 3.60 1.90
CA ILE A 50 -10.06 2.58 2.76
C ILE A 50 -8.66 2.23 2.26
N LYS A 51 -7.66 2.37 3.13
CA LYS A 51 -6.32 1.80 3.01
C LYS A 51 -6.34 0.35 3.48
N ILE A 52 -6.18 -0.58 2.56
CA ILE A 52 -6.22 -2.03 2.79
C ILE A 52 -4.80 -2.55 2.96
N ALA A 53 -4.32 -2.64 4.21
CA ALA A 53 -2.98 -3.13 4.56
C ALA A 53 -2.99 -4.39 5.48
N PRO A 54 -3.86 -5.40 5.25
CA PRO A 54 -3.91 -6.57 6.11
C PRO A 54 -2.81 -7.60 5.79
N PHE A 55 -2.06 -7.43 4.68
CA PHE A 55 -1.07 -8.40 4.15
C PHE A 55 -1.64 -9.82 4.09
N ASN A 56 -2.93 -9.91 3.73
CA ASN A 56 -3.70 -11.13 3.75
C ASN A 56 -4.85 -11.02 2.75
N ARG A 57 -4.83 -11.85 1.70
CA ARG A 57 -5.79 -11.79 0.60
C ARG A 57 -7.23 -12.05 1.04
N TYR A 58 -7.45 -12.94 2.01
CA TYR A 58 -8.81 -13.20 2.54
C TYR A 58 -9.38 -11.96 3.23
N ARG A 59 -8.55 -11.26 4.01
CA ARG A 59 -8.95 -10.01 4.68
C ARG A 59 -9.13 -8.85 3.70
N THR A 60 -8.34 -8.79 2.62
CA THR A 60 -8.60 -7.86 1.50
C THR A 60 -10.00 -8.09 0.93
N LEU A 61 -10.39 -9.36 0.71
CA LEU A 61 -11.73 -9.71 0.24
C LEU A 61 -12.83 -9.34 1.24
N ASP A 62 -12.58 -9.40 2.55
CA ASP A 62 -13.55 -8.97 3.56
C ASP A 62 -13.88 -7.47 3.42
N VAL A 63 -12.87 -6.61 3.16
CA VAL A 63 -13.08 -5.18 2.89
C VAL A 63 -13.91 -4.98 1.64
N VAL A 64 -13.46 -5.56 0.53
CA VAL A 64 -14.09 -5.41 -0.78
C VAL A 64 -15.56 -5.83 -0.71
N ARG A 65 -15.84 -7.00 -0.11
CA ARG A 65 -17.21 -7.50 0.04
C ARG A 65 -18.03 -6.63 1.00
N GLY A 66 -17.43 -6.13 2.08
CA GLY A 66 -18.10 -5.20 2.99
C GLY A 66 -18.54 -3.92 2.29
N VAL A 67 -17.69 -3.32 1.46
CA VAL A 67 -18.02 -2.13 0.66
C VAL A 67 -19.11 -2.42 -0.36
N ALA A 68 -19.02 -3.57 -1.06
CA ALA A 68 -20.04 -4.01 -2.00
C ALA A 68 -21.41 -4.25 -1.35
N ASP A 69 -21.44 -4.86 -0.16
CA ASP A 69 -22.67 -5.11 0.60
C ASP A 69 -23.30 -3.80 1.08
N ALA A 70 -22.48 -2.81 1.46
CA ALA A 70 -22.91 -1.47 1.85
C ALA A 70 -23.38 -0.60 0.68
N ARG A 71 -23.27 -1.09 -0.57
CA ARG A 71 -23.58 -0.35 -1.80
C ARG A 71 -22.80 0.97 -1.90
N ALA A 72 -21.54 0.93 -1.49
CA ALA A 72 -20.68 2.10 -1.38
C ALA A 72 -19.55 2.13 -2.43
N GLU A 73 -19.59 1.26 -3.44
CA GLU A 73 -18.55 1.14 -4.49
C GLU A 73 -18.23 2.45 -5.23
N ASP A 74 -19.22 3.32 -5.43
CA ASP A 74 -19.05 4.60 -6.15
C ASP A 74 -18.62 5.74 -5.23
N ARG A 75 -18.76 5.57 -3.90
CA ARG A 75 -18.45 6.60 -2.90
C ARG A 75 -17.11 6.36 -2.21
N ILE A 76 -16.75 5.11 -1.94
CA ILE A 76 -15.57 4.75 -1.16
C ILE A 76 -14.45 4.33 -2.09
N THR A 77 -13.37 5.10 -2.07
CA THR A 77 -12.17 4.80 -2.85
C THR A 77 -11.30 3.75 -2.15
N LEU A 78 -10.91 2.70 -2.86
CA LEU A 78 -10.03 1.66 -2.31
C LEU A 78 -8.56 1.93 -2.67
N TYR A 79 -7.71 1.92 -1.64
CA TYR A 79 -6.26 2.06 -1.75
C TYR A 79 -5.59 0.81 -1.19
N THR A 80 -4.58 0.27 -1.89
CA THR A 80 -3.75 -0.77 -1.31
C THR A 80 -2.76 -0.16 -0.30
N GLY A 81 -2.56 -0.86 0.80
CA GLY A 81 -1.43 -0.67 1.70
C GLY A 81 -0.63 -1.96 1.85
N ASN A 82 -0.81 -2.93 0.94
CA ASN A 82 -0.03 -4.17 0.90
C ASN A 82 1.22 -3.92 0.05
N ASP A 83 2.30 -3.48 0.69
CA ASP A 83 3.55 -3.18 -0.01
C ASP A 83 4.18 -4.40 -0.72
N ASP A 84 3.77 -5.61 -0.33
CA ASP A 84 4.19 -6.90 -0.90
C ASP A 84 3.37 -7.34 -2.13
N HIS A 85 2.31 -6.62 -2.49
CA HIS A 85 1.34 -7.04 -3.51
C HIS A 85 0.75 -5.85 -4.31
N ILE A 86 1.55 -4.81 -4.52
CA ILE A 86 1.13 -3.52 -5.09
C ILE A 86 0.57 -3.69 -6.52
N VAL A 87 1.34 -4.33 -7.40
CA VAL A 87 1.03 -4.39 -8.84
C VAL A 87 -0.24 -5.19 -9.09
N LEU A 88 -0.34 -6.39 -8.50
CA LEU A 88 -1.54 -7.20 -8.62
C LEU A 88 -2.76 -6.57 -7.93
N ASP A 89 -2.61 -5.83 -6.83
CA ASP A 89 -3.74 -5.11 -6.22
C ASP A 89 -4.35 -4.09 -7.18
N LEU A 90 -3.52 -3.33 -7.90
CA LEU A 90 -3.96 -2.33 -8.88
C LEU A 90 -4.57 -2.96 -10.14
N LEU A 91 -4.06 -4.13 -10.56
CA LEU A 91 -4.54 -4.83 -11.76
C LEU A 91 -5.85 -5.59 -11.54
N THR A 92 -6.05 -6.17 -10.35
CA THR A 92 -7.14 -7.11 -10.06
C THR A 92 -8.51 -6.41 -10.06
N PRO A 93 -9.45 -6.82 -10.94
CA PRO A 93 -10.86 -6.48 -10.76
C PRO A 93 -11.46 -7.37 -9.68
N PHE A 94 -12.07 -6.77 -8.66
CA PHE A 94 -12.77 -7.51 -7.62
C PHE A 94 -14.26 -7.59 -7.93
N VAL A 95 -14.68 -8.68 -8.57
CA VAL A 95 -16.09 -8.94 -8.88
C VAL A 95 -16.79 -9.53 -7.66
N VAL A 96 -17.85 -8.88 -7.20
CA VAL A 96 -18.68 -9.33 -6.08
C VAL A 96 -20.11 -9.50 -6.55
N ASP A 97 -20.62 -10.72 -6.44
CA ASP A 97 -22.04 -11.03 -6.67
C ASP A 97 -22.88 -10.59 -5.47
N ARG A 98 -23.93 -9.82 -5.73
CA ARG A 98 -24.92 -9.40 -4.73
C ARG A 98 -26.33 -9.33 -5.34
N PRO A 99 -27.40 -9.29 -4.51
CA PRO A 99 -28.75 -9.08 -5.02
C PRO A 99 -28.85 -7.78 -5.84
N GLY A 100 -29.31 -7.92 -7.09
CA GLY A 100 -29.38 -6.83 -8.07
C GLY A 100 -28.23 -6.80 -9.08
N GLY A 101 -27.31 -7.77 -9.04
CA GLY A 101 -26.27 -7.95 -10.06
C GLY A 101 -24.85 -7.90 -9.49
N ALA A 102 -23.89 -8.37 -10.27
CA ALA A 102 -22.48 -8.31 -9.95
C ALA A 102 -21.98 -6.85 -10.00
N VAL A 103 -21.14 -6.48 -9.03
CA VAL A 103 -20.42 -5.20 -9.01
C VAL A 103 -18.93 -5.47 -9.08
N THR A 104 -18.18 -4.63 -9.79
CA THR A 104 -16.72 -4.71 -9.87
C THR A 104 -16.11 -3.55 -9.12
N LEU A 105 -15.36 -3.84 -8.07
CA LEU A 105 -14.56 -2.86 -7.34
C LEU A 105 -13.12 -2.93 -7.84
N ARG A 106 -12.41 -1.79 -7.80
CA ARG A 106 -11.00 -1.71 -8.13
C ARG A 106 -10.26 -0.96 -7.04
N ILE A 107 -9.06 -1.42 -6.72
CA ILE A 107 -8.09 -0.62 -5.98
C ILE A 107 -7.48 0.36 -6.98
N VAL A 108 -7.61 1.65 -6.72
CA VAL A 108 -7.27 2.68 -7.73
C VAL A 108 -5.90 3.33 -7.47
N GLY A 109 -5.28 3.07 -6.33
CA GLY A 109 -4.00 3.61 -5.94
C GLY A 109 -3.48 2.95 -4.67
N GLY A 110 -2.46 3.55 -4.07
CA GLY A 110 -1.84 3.02 -2.86
C GLY A 110 -1.45 4.12 -1.88
N LEU A 111 -1.39 3.73 -0.61
CA LEU A 111 -0.88 4.52 0.49
C LEU A 111 0.21 3.69 1.17
N LEU A 112 1.41 3.71 0.60
CA LEU A 112 2.42 2.65 0.74
C LEU A 112 3.73 3.22 1.28
N GLY A 113 4.40 2.47 2.14
CA GLY A 113 5.73 2.86 2.61
C GLY A 113 6.79 2.67 1.52
N HIS A 114 6.63 1.65 0.66
CA HIS A 114 7.51 1.41 -0.49
C HIS A 114 7.60 2.65 -1.38
N TRP A 115 6.48 3.35 -1.61
CA TRP A 115 6.43 4.55 -2.46
C TRP A 115 7.02 5.82 -1.84
N ALA A 116 7.52 5.76 -0.60
CA ALA A 116 8.34 6.82 -0.02
C ALA A 116 9.70 6.98 -0.74
N VAL A 117 10.12 5.92 -1.45
CA VAL A 117 11.29 5.91 -2.32
C VAL A 117 10.84 5.54 -3.72
N TRP A 118 11.65 5.87 -4.72
CA TRP A 118 11.34 5.55 -6.12
C TRP A 118 9.98 6.13 -6.56
N THR A 119 9.63 7.30 -6.02
CA THR A 119 8.30 7.88 -6.12
C THR A 119 7.90 8.16 -7.57
N ARG A 120 8.85 8.61 -8.42
CA ARG A 120 8.55 8.87 -9.83
C ARG A 120 8.17 7.58 -10.56
N THR A 121 8.94 6.51 -10.42
CA THR A 121 8.65 5.23 -11.07
C THR A 121 7.39 4.58 -10.50
N ALA A 122 7.08 4.80 -9.22
CA ALA A 122 5.80 4.42 -8.62
C ALA A 122 4.61 5.15 -9.27
N VAL A 123 4.73 6.46 -9.54
CA VAL A 123 3.70 7.22 -10.26
C VAL A 123 3.53 6.69 -11.69
N GLU A 124 4.65 6.50 -12.42
CA GLU A 124 4.63 5.95 -13.78
C GLU A 124 3.98 4.55 -13.82
N LEU A 125 4.25 3.69 -12.82
CA LEU A 125 3.60 2.38 -12.66
C LEU A 125 2.08 2.51 -12.55
N VAL A 126 1.59 3.39 -11.67
CA VAL A 126 0.16 3.61 -11.46
C VAL A 126 -0.51 4.17 -12.73
N GLU A 127 0.14 5.13 -13.40
CA GLU A 127 -0.35 5.71 -14.65
C GLU A 127 -0.44 4.67 -15.77
N GLN A 128 0.59 3.83 -15.92
CA GLN A 128 0.60 2.75 -16.90
C GLN A 128 -0.54 1.75 -16.65
N ILE A 129 -0.79 1.37 -15.39
CA ILE A 129 -1.90 0.46 -15.06
C ILE A 129 -3.26 1.12 -15.32
N ARG A 130 -3.43 2.39 -14.97
CA ARG A 130 -4.69 3.13 -15.18
C ARG A 130 -4.98 3.40 -16.66
N ALA A 131 -3.95 3.57 -17.48
CA ALA A 131 -4.10 3.78 -18.92
C ALA A 131 -4.51 2.51 -19.69
N ARG A 132 -4.53 1.34 -19.04
CA ARG A 132 -4.96 0.08 -19.66
C ARG A 132 -6.46 0.10 -19.94
N ASP A 133 -6.83 -0.36 -21.12
CA ASP A 133 -8.22 -0.72 -21.42
C ASP A 133 -8.58 -2.01 -20.65
N GLY A 134 -9.65 -1.96 -19.86
CA GLY A 134 -10.13 -3.06 -19.03
C GLY A 134 -10.55 -4.32 -19.81
N GLY A 135 -10.74 -4.22 -21.13
CA GLY A 135 -11.00 -5.35 -22.02
C GLY A 135 -9.76 -5.96 -22.69
N SER A 136 -8.58 -5.34 -22.54
CA SER A 136 -7.34 -5.79 -23.19
C SER A 136 -6.68 -6.96 -22.45
N ALA A 137 -6.02 -7.85 -23.21
CA ALA A 137 -5.24 -8.94 -22.63
C ALA A 137 -4.16 -8.39 -21.66
N LEU A 138 -3.95 -9.10 -20.54
CA LEU A 138 -2.88 -8.77 -19.61
C LEU A 138 -1.56 -9.30 -20.16
N ASP A 139 -0.60 -8.40 -20.38
CA ASP A 139 0.77 -8.80 -20.68
C ASP A 139 1.34 -9.54 -19.46
N ILE A 140 1.91 -10.72 -19.68
CA ILE A 140 2.52 -11.55 -18.64
C ILE A 140 3.66 -10.82 -17.92
N ALA A 141 4.29 -9.82 -18.57
CA ALA A 141 5.30 -8.97 -17.97
C ALA A 141 4.82 -8.27 -16.69
N TRP A 142 3.50 -8.04 -16.53
CA TRP A 142 2.94 -7.52 -15.29
C TRP A 142 3.09 -8.46 -14.10
N LEU A 143 3.01 -9.78 -14.32
CA LEU A 143 3.25 -10.77 -13.26
C LEU A 143 4.73 -10.82 -12.88
N SER A 144 5.63 -10.64 -13.85
CA SER A 144 7.06 -10.50 -13.58
C SER A 144 7.37 -9.22 -12.80
N ARG A 145 6.73 -8.09 -13.17
CA ARG A 145 6.88 -6.81 -12.46
C ARG A 145 6.33 -6.88 -11.04
N ASP A 146 5.24 -7.60 -10.81
CA ASP A 146 4.70 -7.86 -9.48
C ASP A 146 5.72 -8.57 -8.59
N ALA A 147 6.24 -9.72 -9.03
CA ALA A 147 7.24 -10.48 -8.28
C ALA A 147 8.52 -9.66 -8.00
N ALA A 148 9.01 -8.88 -8.97
CA ALA A 148 10.17 -8.00 -8.79
C ALA A 148 9.90 -6.87 -7.78
N THR A 149 8.67 -6.33 -7.78
CA THR A 149 8.26 -5.30 -6.80
C THR A 149 8.18 -5.87 -5.39
N THR A 150 7.66 -7.09 -5.24
CA THR A 150 7.64 -7.82 -3.96
C THR A 150 9.06 -8.12 -3.45
N ASP A 151 9.99 -8.50 -4.34
CA ASP A 151 11.39 -8.74 -3.96
C ASP A 151 12.10 -7.45 -3.50
N ALA A 152 11.92 -6.34 -4.24
CA ALA A 152 12.41 -5.03 -3.82
C ALA A 152 11.79 -4.60 -2.47
N ASN A 153 10.49 -4.85 -2.28
CA ASN A 153 9.82 -4.59 -1.02
C ASN A 153 10.45 -5.38 0.14
N ALA A 154 10.74 -6.67 -0.06
CA ALA A 154 11.33 -7.51 0.97
C ALA A 154 12.70 -6.99 1.45
N ALA A 155 13.53 -6.48 0.53
CA ALA A 155 14.82 -5.86 0.87
C ALA A 155 14.65 -4.55 1.65
N PHE A 156 13.73 -3.68 1.23
CA PHE A 156 13.50 -2.40 1.91
C PHE A 156 12.91 -2.56 3.30
N PHE A 157 11.96 -3.48 3.44
CA PHE A 157 11.21 -3.65 4.66
C PHE A 157 11.80 -4.69 5.60
N ASP A 158 12.96 -5.26 5.28
CA ASP A 158 13.66 -6.22 6.13
C ASP A 158 12.84 -7.48 6.44
N ALA A 159 12.17 -8.03 5.42
CA ALA A 159 11.25 -9.16 5.59
C ALA A 159 11.95 -10.41 6.18
N ALA A 160 13.24 -10.61 5.86
CA ALA A 160 14.06 -11.71 6.38
C ALA A 160 14.29 -11.62 7.90
N ASN A 161 14.24 -10.42 8.47
CA ASN A 161 14.45 -10.16 9.90
C ASN A 161 13.18 -9.63 10.58
N GLU A 162 12.00 -10.09 10.15
CA GLU A 162 10.70 -9.78 10.77
C GLU A 162 10.38 -8.27 10.78
N PHE A 163 10.78 -7.55 9.75
CA PHE A 163 10.51 -6.12 9.56
C PHE A 163 11.21 -5.18 10.57
N ARG A 164 12.26 -5.66 11.25
CA ARG A 164 13.02 -4.87 12.24
C ARG A 164 13.65 -3.61 11.65
N GLY A 165 14.19 -3.70 10.43
CA GLY A 165 14.81 -2.58 9.72
C GLY A 165 13.88 -1.86 8.73
N CYS A 166 12.55 -1.90 8.92
CA CYS A 166 11.63 -1.42 7.89
C CYS A 166 11.69 0.10 7.63
N ILE A 167 11.90 0.92 8.66
CA ILE A 167 12.07 2.37 8.48
C ILE A 167 13.51 2.66 8.03
N ALA A 168 14.50 2.05 8.71
CA ALA A 168 15.91 2.23 8.39
C ALA A 168 16.25 1.84 6.94
N GLY A 169 15.60 0.82 6.38
CA GLY A 169 15.76 0.38 4.99
C GLY A 169 15.30 1.42 3.98
N LEU A 170 14.14 2.05 4.20
CA LEU A 170 13.70 3.18 3.38
C LEU A 170 14.63 4.38 3.53
N HIS A 171 15.09 4.67 4.76
CA HIS A 171 16.08 5.72 4.99
C HIS A 171 17.40 5.44 4.26
N ALA A 172 17.80 4.17 4.10
CA ALA A 172 19.02 3.81 3.36
C ALA A 172 18.93 4.20 1.89
N VAL A 173 17.77 3.97 1.28
CA VAL A 173 17.49 4.40 -0.09
C VAL A 173 17.43 5.93 -0.18
N LEU A 174 16.71 6.61 0.72
CA LEU A 174 16.64 8.09 0.73
C LEU A 174 18.01 8.75 0.97
N ARG A 175 18.84 8.15 1.82
CA ARG A 175 20.22 8.60 2.08
C ARG A 175 21.08 8.41 0.83
N ARG A 176 20.98 7.26 0.16
CA ARG A 176 21.64 7.03 -1.13
C ARG A 176 21.25 8.07 -2.17
N GLN A 177 19.97 8.45 -2.20
CA GLN A 177 19.43 9.48 -3.09
C GLN A 177 19.83 10.92 -2.68
N GLY A 178 20.46 11.11 -1.52
CA GLY A 178 20.85 12.43 -1.01
C GLY A 178 19.71 13.25 -0.40
N LEU A 179 18.55 12.63 -0.14
CA LEU A 179 17.38 13.27 0.49
C LEU A 179 17.45 13.24 2.02
N LEU A 180 18.22 12.30 2.59
CA LEU A 180 18.54 12.22 4.02
C LEU A 180 20.05 12.14 4.25
N GLU A 181 20.51 12.62 5.40
CA GLU A 181 21.94 12.56 5.77
C GLU A 181 22.32 11.22 6.43
N GLY A 182 21.36 10.57 7.09
CA GLY A 182 21.56 9.39 7.91
C GLY A 182 20.35 8.47 7.92
N LEU A 183 20.47 7.37 8.67
CA LEU A 183 19.43 6.34 8.79
C LEU A 183 18.58 6.47 10.04
N TRP A 184 18.66 7.61 10.73
CA TRP A 184 18.14 7.78 12.09
C TRP A 184 16.62 7.60 12.16
N CYS A 185 16.19 6.77 13.10
CA CYS A 185 14.79 6.54 13.43
C CYS A 185 14.43 7.23 14.76
N LEU A 186 13.13 7.29 15.08
CA LEU A 186 12.67 7.81 16.37
C LEU A 186 13.09 6.91 17.52
N ASP A 187 13.07 5.59 17.32
CA ASP A 187 13.75 4.63 18.19
C ASP A 187 15.24 4.58 17.79
N PRO A 188 16.18 4.99 18.66
CA PRO A 188 17.61 4.96 18.35
C PRO A 188 18.17 3.55 18.10
N GLU A 189 17.48 2.51 18.58
CA GLU A 189 17.88 1.11 18.39
C GLU A 189 17.37 0.53 17.06
N GLU A 190 16.41 1.20 16.41
CA GLU A 190 15.93 0.81 15.09
C GLU A 190 16.97 1.16 14.02
N THR A 191 17.59 0.12 13.47
CA THR A 191 18.68 0.21 12.47
C THR A 191 18.45 -0.82 11.37
N LEU A 192 19.34 -0.89 10.38
CA LEU A 192 19.27 -1.94 9.35
C LEU A 192 19.44 -3.33 9.97
N GLY A 193 18.62 -4.27 9.54
CA GLY A 193 18.73 -5.66 9.94
C GLY A 193 20.00 -6.33 9.40
N PRO A 194 20.40 -7.49 9.96
CA PRO A 194 21.51 -8.28 9.44
C PRO A 194 21.32 -8.61 7.95
N GLY A 195 22.29 -8.22 7.11
CA GLY A 195 22.29 -8.48 5.66
C GLY A 195 21.38 -7.55 4.83
N GLN A 196 20.64 -6.63 5.46
CA GLN A 196 19.66 -5.81 4.75
C GLN A 196 20.31 -4.83 3.77
N ALA A 197 21.46 -4.25 4.12
CA ALA A 197 22.19 -3.34 3.23
C ALA A 197 22.59 -4.04 1.92
N GLU A 198 23.07 -5.28 2.03
CA GLU A 198 23.46 -6.12 0.90
C GLU A 198 22.24 -6.49 0.03
N GLU A 199 21.10 -6.80 0.66
CA GLU A 199 19.85 -7.05 -0.07
C GLU A 199 19.33 -5.82 -0.81
N ILE A 200 19.47 -4.62 -0.22
CA ILE A 200 19.13 -3.36 -0.90
C ILE A 200 20.00 -3.17 -2.15
N GLU A 201 21.32 -3.36 -2.04
CA GLU A 201 22.22 -3.28 -3.21
C GLU A 201 21.90 -4.36 -4.26
N ARG A 202 21.51 -5.57 -3.82
CA ARG A 202 21.11 -6.67 -4.71
C ARG A 202 19.88 -6.27 -5.55
N VAL A 203 18.82 -5.73 -4.94
CA VAL A 203 17.60 -5.37 -5.68
C VAL A 203 17.83 -4.18 -6.61
N TYR A 204 18.72 -3.24 -6.25
CA TYR A 204 19.19 -2.19 -7.15
C TYR A 204 19.88 -2.75 -8.40
N ALA A 205 20.71 -3.78 -8.25
CA ALA A 205 21.39 -4.44 -9.36
C ALA A 205 20.45 -5.32 -10.19
N ALA A 206 19.51 -6.01 -9.55
CA ALA A 206 18.56 -6.91 -10.21
C ALA A 206 17.48 -6.14 -11.01
N TYR A 207 17.08 -4.96 -10.51
CA TYR A 207 15.97 -4.17 -11.06
C TYR A 207 16.36 -2.70 -11.29
N PRO A 208 17.35 -2.43 -12.17
CA PRO A 208 17.89 -1.07 -12.36
C PRO A 208 16.84 -0.07 -12.86
N ASP A 209 15.79 -0.53 -13.54
CA ASP A 209 14.72 0.32 -14.07
C ASP A 209 13.60 0.62 -13.05
N HIS A 210 13.71 0.12 -11.80
CA HIS A 210 12.69 0.35 -10.77
C HIS A 210 12.93 1.61 -9.95
N ASN A 211 14.17 2.11 -9.88
CA ASN A 211 14.52 3.30 -9.11
C ASN A 211 14.40 4.58 -9.94
N ASP A 212 14.38 5.72 -9.25
CA ASP A 212 14.38 7.06 -9.84
C ASP A 212 15.60 7.90 -9.42
N ASP A 213 16.71 7.27 -9.02
CA ASP A 213 17.88 7.94 -8.46
C ASP A 213 18.42 9.05 -9.38
N ALA A 214 18.47 8.80 -10.68
CA ALA A 214 18.93 9.79 -11.67
C ALA A 214 17.99 11.01 -11.75
N PHE A 215 16.68 10.80 -11.60
CA PHE A 215 15.70 11.88 -11.55
C PHE A 215 15.85 12.68 -10.26
N VAL A 216 16.01 12.02 -9.12
CA VAL A 216 16.24 12.69 -7.83
C VAL A 216 17.51 13.52 -7.88
N ALA A 217 18.64 12.93 -8.31
CA ALA A 217 19.94 13.61 -8.40
C ALA A 217 19.88 14.88 -9.26
N ALA A 218 19.16 14.86 -10.38
CA ALA A 218 19.00 16.02 -11.26
C ALA A 218 18.19 17.18 -10.62
N ASN A 219 17.47 16.91 -9.52
CA ASN A 219 16.55 17.86 -8.88
C ASN A 219 16.93 18.26 -7.44
N LEU A 220 17.89 17.57 -6.81
CA LEU A 220 18.28 17.82 -5.41
C LEU A 220 18.56 19.31 -5.12
N ALA A 221 19.35 19.97 -5.96
CA ALA A 221 19.71 21.37 -5.80
C ALA A 221 18.49 22.32 -5.83
N ARG A 222 17.43 21.96 -6.56
CA ARG A 222 16.19 22.74 -6.62
C ARG A 222 15.31 22.51 -5.38
N TRP A 223 15.34 21.31 -4.81
CA TRP A 223 14.45 20.94 -3.70
C TRP A 223 15.03 21.29 -2.32
N LEU A 224 16.35 21.22 -2.16
CA LEU A 224 17.04 21.40 -0.88
C LEU A 224 17.92 22.66 -0.82
N GLY A 225 18.03 23.42 -1.93
CA GLY A 225 18.86 24.62 -2.06
C GLY A 225 18.06 25.91 -2.03
#